data_AF-A0A851DVJ4-F1
#
_entry.id   AF-A0A851DVJ4-F1
#
_cell.length_a   1.000
_cell.length_b   1.000
_cell.length_c   1.000
_cell.angle_alpha   90.00
_cell.angle_beta   90.00
_cell.angle_gamma   90.00
#
_symmetry.space_group_name_H-M   'P 1'
#
loop_
_entity.id
_entity.type
_entity.pdbx_description
1 polymer ?
#
loop_
_entity_poly.entity_id
_entity_poly.type
_entity_poly.pdbx_seq_one_letter_code
_entity_poly.pdbx_strand_id
1 'polypeptide(L)'
;VDFDLILENIKDLNSLVGEGISQIEHTPRGARLRRPEPLPLTLYQNGIVVGSGAFRPYQHPATQQCLQDIMDGYFPSELQPRYPDGV
;
A
#
# COMPACT_ATOMS: atom_id res chain seq x y z
N VAL A 1 18.02 3.59 5.04
CA VAL A 1 16.60 3.17 5.00
C VAL A 1 16.42 2.24 6.18
N ASP A 2 15.54 2.62 7.10
CA ASP A 2 15.24 1.81 8.29
C ASP A 2 14.14 0.81 7.92
N PHE A 3 14.51 -0.45 7.73
CA PHE A 3 13.57 -1.49 7.31
C PHE A 3 12.65 -1.93 8.44
N ASP A 4 13.11 -1.84 9.69
CA ASP A 4 12.31 -2.23 10.85
C ASP A 4 11.17 -1.23 11.05
N LEU A 5 11.47 0.07 10.96
CA LEU A 5 10.45 1.13 11.04
C LEU A 5 9.43 1.03 9.89
N ILE A 6 9.89 0.77 8.66
CA ILE A 6 8.99 0.57 7.52
C ILE A 6 8.06 -0.62 7.76
N LEU A 7 8.60 -1.74 8.27
CA LEU A 7 7.80 -2.94 8.51
C LEU A 7 6.80 -2.75 9.65
N GLU A 8 7.17 -2.02 10.70
CA GLU A 8 6.29 -1.64 11.81
C GLU A 8 5.14 -0.76 11.30
N ASN A 9 5.44 0.33 10.60
CA ASN A 9 4.40 1.23 10.08
C ASN A 9 3.49 0.53 9.07
N ILE A 10 4.00 -0.36 8.22
CA ILE A 10 3.15 -1.15 7.31
C ILE A 10 2.18 -2.05 8.09
N LYS A 11 2.62 -2.65 9.20
CA LYS A 11 1.74 -3.46 10.04
C LYS A 11 0.66 -2.60 10.69
N ASP A 12 1.03 -1.44 11.21
CA ASP A 12 0.10 -0.51 11.86
C ASP A 12 -0.91 0.04 10.85
N LEU A 13 -0.45 0.49 9.68
CA LEU A 13 -1.29 0.95 8.57
C LEU A 13 -2.28 -0.13 8.13
N ASN A 14 -1.83 -1.37 7.95
CA ASN A 14 -2.71 -2.48 7.59
C ASN A 14 -3.68 -2.83 8.73
N SER A 15 -3.30 -2.65 9.99
CA SER A 15 -4.19 -2.86 11.13
C SER A 15 -5.29 -1.81 11.19
N LEU A 16 -4.99 -0.54 10.85
CA LEU A 16 -5.96 0.56 10.79
C LEU A 16 -7.03 0.33 9.70
N VAL A 17 -6.65 -0.30 8.59
CA VAL A 17 -7.53 -0.55 7.42
C VAL A 17 -8.20 -1.94 7.49
N GLY A 18 -7.59 -2.91 8.17
CA GLY A 18 -8.03 -4.30 8.22
C GLY A 18 -9.23 -4.58 9.13
N GLU A 19 -9.52 -3.72 10.11
CA GLU A 19 -10.69 -3.88 10.98
C GLU A 19 -11.95 -3.25 10.33
N GLY A 20 -12.61 -4.02 9.45
CA GLY A 20 -14.02 -3.79 9.12
C GLY A 20 -14.32 -3.22 7.73
N ILE A 21 -13.34 -3.04 6.84
CA ILE A 21 -13.60 -2.58 5.47
C ILE A 21 -14.02 -3.78 4.61
N SER A 22 -15.30 -4.10 4.64
CA SER A 22 -15.93 -4.98 3.67
C SER A 22 -16.46 -4.14 2.50
N GLN A 23 -15.81 -4.20 1.34
CA GLN A 23 -16.34 -3.55 0.14
C GLN A 23 -17.55 -4.33 -0.38
N ILE A 24 -18.59 -3.60 -0.75
CA ILE A 24 -19.82 -4.17 -1.30
C ILE A 24 -19.67 -4.26 -2.82
N GLU A 25 -19.44 -5.46 -3.33
CA GLU A 25 -19.44 -5.75 -4.77
C GLU A 25 -20.88 -6.04 -5.22
N HIS A 26 -21.47 -5.15 -6.02
CA HIS A 26 -22.80 -5.38 -6.60
C HIS A 26 -22.69 -6.34 -7.79
N THR A 27 -23.18 -7.56 -7.59
CA THR A 27 -23.32 -8.58 -8.64
C THR A 27 -24.73 -8.53 -9.24
N PRO A 28 -24.94 -9.05 -10.47
CA PRO A 28 -26.27 -9.09 -11.10
C PRO A 28 -27.35 -9.85 -10.30
N ARG A 29 -26.96 -10.63 -9.27
CA ARG A 29 -27.86 -11.42 -8.40
C ARG A 29 -27.92 -10.92 -6.95
N GLY A 30 -27.27 -9.80 -6.61
CA GLY A 30 -27.22 -9.27 -5.24
C GLY A 30 -25.89 -8.61 -4.89
N ALA A 31 -25.62 -8.38 -3.61
CA ALA A 31 -24.39 -7.76 -3.16
C ALA A 31 -23.50 -8.77 -2.42
N ARG A 32 -22.18 -8.74 -2.65
CA ARG A 32 -21.20 -9.56 -1.94
C ARG A 32 -20.22 -8.69 -1.19
N LEU A 33 -20.01 -8.99 0.09
CA LEU A 33 -18.92 -8.41 0.86
C LEU A 33 -17.61 -9.07 0.42
N ARG A 34 -16.73 -8.28 -0.20
CA ARG A 34 -15.37 -8.69 -0.56
C ARG A 34 -14.36 -7.93 0.30
N ARG A 35 -13.29 -8.62 0.65
CA ARG A 35 -12.08 -7.99 1.20
C ARG A 35 -11.29 -7.44 0.02
N PRO A 36 -10.78 -6.19 0.10
CA PRO A 36 -9.86 -5.65 -0.90
C PRO A 36 -8.66 -6.59 -1.10
N GLU A 37 -8.16 -6.67 -2.34
CA GLU A 37 -6.92 -7.41 -2.60
C GLU A 37 -5.73 -6.59 -2.09
N PRO A 38 -4.84 -7.18 -1.27
CA PRO A 38 -3.71 -6.44 -0.74
C PRO A 38 -2.72 -6.07 -1.85
N LEU A 39 -2.20 -4.84 -1.82
CA LEU A 39 -1.17 -4.40 -2.75
C LEU A 39 0.21 -4.95 -2.32
N PRO A 40 0.86 -5.84 -3.09
CA PRO A 40 2.15 -6.37 -2.70
C PRO A 40 3.25 -5.29 -2.76
N LEU A 41 4.02 -5.14 -1.69
CA LEU A 41 5.20 -4.29 -1.63
C LEU A 41 6.42 -5.15 -1.35
N THR A 42 7.40 -5.13 -2.26
CA THR A 42 8.67 -5.85 -2.09
C THR A 42 9.80 -4.86 -1.86
N LEU A 43 10.53 -5.05 -0.75
CA LEU A 43 11.70 -4.26 -0.38
C LEU A 43 12.97 -5.01 -0.81
N TYR A 44 13.85 -4.31 -1.52
CA TYR A 44 15.18 -4.77 -1.89
C TYR A 44 16.23 -3.87 -1.25
N GLN A 45 17.46 -4.34 -1.14
CA GLN A 45 18.56 -3.53 -0.58
C GLN A 45 18.79 -2.21 -1.35
N ASN A 46 18.48 -2.18 -2.65
CA ASN A 46 18.72 -1.04 -3.53
C ASN A 46 17.44 -0.35 -4.05
N GLY A 47 16.24 -0.81 -3.67
CA GLY A 47 15.00 -0.27 -4.20
C GLY A 47 13.74 -1.02 -3.76
N ILE A 48 12.62 -0.73 -4.41
CA ILE A 48 11.33 -1.36 -4.13
C ILE A 48 10.56 -1.72 -5.39
N VAL A 49 9.63 -2.65 -5.26
CA VAL A 49 8.58 -2.93 -6.24
C VAL A 49 7.22 -2.78 -5.55
N VAL A 50 6.31 -2.04 -6.18
CA VAL A 50 4.95 -1.83 -5.68
C VAL A 50 3.94 -2.42 -6.67
N GLY A 51 3.09 -3.31 -6.18
CA GLY A 51 2.15 -4.05 -7.01
C GLY A 51 2.86 -4.88 -8.07
N SER A 52 2.29 -4.86 -9.28
CA SER A 52 2.90 -5.39 -10.50
C SER A 52 3.76 -4.35 -11.25
N GLY A 53 4.28 -3.35 -10.55
CA GLY A 53 5.07 -2.27 -11.12
C GLY A 53 6.52 -2.65 -11.45
N ALA A 54 7.24 -1.74 -12.09
CA ALA A 54 8.67 -1.89 -12.33
C ALA A 54 9.48 -1.73 -11.02
N PHE A 55 10.69 -2.31 -11.00
CA PHE A 55 11.66 -2.06 -9.93
C PHE A 55 12.05 -0.58 -9.91
N ARG A 56 12.00 0.03 -8.72
CA ARG A 56 12.30 1.44 -8.50
C ARG A 56 13.48 1.59 -7.53
N PRO A 57 14.62 2.13 -7.99
CA PRO A 57 15.78 2.31 -7.12
C PRO A 57 15.54 3.43 -6.11
N TYR A 58 16.18 3.32 -4.94
CA TYR A 58 16.07 4.34 -3.89
C TYR A 58 16.59 5.72 -4.31
N GLN A 59 17.42 5.83 -5.35
CA GLN A 59 17.88 7.13 -5.82
C GLN A 59 16.77 7.97 -6.48
N HIS A 60 15.65 7.36 -6.87
CA HIS A 60 14.58 8.07 -7.53
C HIS A 60 13.75 8.90 -6.53
N PRO A 61 13.52 10.21 -6.76
CA PRO A 61 12.80 11.07 -5.82
C PRO A 61 11.41 10.55 -5.44
N ALA A 62 10.65 10.03 -6.42
CA ALA A 62 9.33 9.44 -6.15
C ALA A 62 9.40 8.20 -5.23
N THR A 63 10.49 7.43 -5.31
CA THR A 63 10.68 6.26 -4.43
C THR A 63 11.02 6.69 -3.00
N GLN A 64 11.84 7.74 -2.85
CA GLN A 64 12.11 8.34 -1.54
C GLN A 64 10.83 8.88 -0.91
N GLN A 65 10.00 9.62 -1.66
CA GLN A 65 8.74 10.13 -1.16
C GLN A 65 7.79 9.00 -0.74
N CYS A 66 7.65 7.95 -1.57
CA CYS A 66 6.84 6.78 -1.24
C CYS A 66 7.27 6.12 0.08
N LEU A 67 8.57 6.04 0.35
CA LEU A 67 9.09 5.45 1.59
C LEU A 67 8.92 6.40 2.77
N GLN A 68 9.10 7.70 2.55
CA GLN A 68 8.91 8.70 3.58
C GLN A 68 7.46 8.72 4.06
N ASP A 69 6.49 8.68 3.13
CA ASP A 69 5.07 8.60 3.46
C ASP A 69 4.81 7.39 4.39
N ILE A 70 5.39 6.22 4.09
CA ILE A 70 5.27 5.01 4.94
C ILE A 70 5.97 5.19 6.28
N MET A 71 7.18 5.77 6.31
CA MET A 71 7.94 6.03 7.53
C MET A 71 7.24 7.04 8.45
N ASP A 72 6.45 7.93 7.87
CA ASP A 72 5.63 8.90 8.61
C ASP A 72 4.28 8.31 9.05
N GLY A 73 3.99 7.04 8.71
CA GLY A 73 2.76 6.36 9.08
C GLY A 73 1.58 6.71 8.17
N TYR A 74 1.83 7.06 6.91
CA TYR A 74 0.82 7.35 5.89
C TYR A 74 0.90 6.38 4.72
N PHE A 75 -0.24 6.22 4.02
CA PHE A 75 -0.25 5.55 2.72
C PHE A 75 0.46 6.43 1.67
N PRO A 76 1.31 5.84 0.80
CA PRO A 76 1.98 6.60 -0.24
C PRO A 76 1.01 7.40 -1.11
N SER A 77 1.29 8.69 -1.25
CA SER A 77 0.48 9.62 -2.05
C SER A 77 0.32 9.17 -3.51
N GLU A 78 1.31 8.44 -4.04
CA GLU A 78 1.27 7.85 -5.39
C GLU A 78 0.16 6.79 -5.59
N LEU A 79 -0.40 6.24 -4.51
CA LEU A 79 -1.46 5.25 -4.59
C LEU A 79 -2.83 5.90 -4.75
N GLN A 80 -3.03 7.14 -4.28
CA GLN A 80 -4.33 7.82 -4.31
C GLN A 80 -4.97 7.89 -5.71
N PRO A 81 -4.25 8.20 -6.80
CA PRO A 81 -4.86 8.24 -8.14
C PRO A 81 -5.31 6.87 -8.65
N ARG A 82 -4.68 5.79 -8.16
CA ARG A 82 -4.99 4.40 -8.55
C ARG A 82 -6.01 3.74 -7.62
N TYR A 83 -6.04 4.17 -6.37
CA TYR A 83 -6.84 3.63 -5.29
C TYR A 83 -7.53 4.78 -4.54
N PRO A 84 -8.49 5.47 -5.18
CA PRO A 84 -9.17 6.62 -4.56
C PRO A 84 -10.00 6.20 -3.34
N ASP A 85 -10.47 4.96 -3.31
CA ASP A 85 -11.22 4.36 -2.20
C ASP A 85 -10.32 3.70 -1.14
N GLY A 86 -9.00 3.89 -1.24
CA GLY A 86 -8.00 3.26 -0.38
C GLY A 86 -7.45 1.94 -0.92
N VAL A 87 -6.34 1.50 -0.34
CA VAL A 87 -5.68 0.21 -0.60
C VAL A 87 -6.02 -0.82 0.47
#